data_AF-K0RMW7-F1
#
_entry.id   AF-K0RMW7-F1
#
_cell.length_a   1.000
_cell.length_b   1.000
_cell.length_c   1.000
_cell.angle_alpha   90.00
_cell.angle_beta   90.00
_cell.angle_gamma   90.00
#
_symmetry.space_group_name_H-M   'P 1'
#
loop_
_entity.id
_entity.type
_entity.pdbx_description
1 polymer ?
#
loop_
_entity_poly.entity_id
_entity_poly.type
_entity_poly.pdbx_seq_one_letter_code
_entity_poly.pdbx_strand_id
1 'polypeptide(L)'
;MTITDGVVIEKIEDEVYVDENDDTETIDGAGTQPDFNDGTEVADGKHVVPKGVAVEELKNYRGHKELRNKTPEGVVEMLQPKYLMGVYDKFVQSVYDEKTTRSTFTGKWKDMEFVSILDAFRDDFADKGVKVALCKRSSGNGSYRWLEFIDVEEAAGYVPQYDVSNRSGQVIKTVYTRLKFPDGVAVEELKEWNGRKKLKERIPIRVEKMLDKYDLRKEYDQMVDHVIEAGVSSVFKSWSIAKLKELIKVYQPMFSEKGVDIFVSRKDEWVSTGQGGYMRYFRWVEFVDRELQPNYTPQRDAETKDCTVM
;
A
#
# COMPACT_ATOMS: atom_id res chain seq x y z
N MET A 1 -12.56 -53.63 14.46
CA MET A 1 -13.32 -52.55 13.79
C MET A 1 -12.67 -51.26 14.20
N THR A 2 -11.74 -50.80 13.38
CA THR A 2 -10.91 -49.62 13.63
C THR A 2 -11.30 -48.62 12.56
N ILE A 3 -12.02 -47.58 12.95
CA ILE A 3 -12.37 -46.46 12.09
C ILE A 3 -11.38 -45.36 12.48
N THR A 4 -10.39 -45.12 11.63
CA THR A 4 -9.51 -43.96 11.70
C THR A 4 -10.13 -42.86 10.85
N ASP A 5 -10.48 -41.75 11.49
CA ASP A 5 -10.99 -40.54 10.85
C ASP A 5 -9.98 -39.97 9.85
N GLY A 6 -10.44 -39.83 8.61
CA GLY A 6 -9.68 -39.27 7.51
C GLY A 6 -9.59 -37.76 7.60
N VAL A 7 -8.37 -37.24 7.69
CA VAL A 7 -8.06 -35.83 7.44
C VAL A 7 -8.15 -35.59 5.94
N VAL A 8 -9.11 -34.76 5.52
CA VAL A 8 -9.20 -34.23 4.16
C VAL A 8 -8.17 -33.10 4.03
N ILE A 9 -7.09 -33.35 3.31
CA ILE A 9 -6.15 -32.30 2.89
C ILE A 9 -6.69 -31.73 1.58
N GLU A 10 -7.32 -30.55 1.63
CA GLU A 10 -7.62 -29.78 0.43
C GLU A 10 -6.31 -29.36 -0.24
N LYS A 11 -6.10 -29.84 -1.47
CA LYS A 11 -5.02 -29.39 -2.35
C LYS A 11 -5.26 -27.91 -2.70
N ILE A 12 -4.35 -27.05 -2.28
CA ILE A 12 -4.21 -25.71 -2.84
C ILE A 12 -3.44 -25.88 -4.15
N GLU A 13 -4.13 -25.71 -5.27
CA GLU A 13 -3.49 -25.62 -6.58
C GLU A 13 -2.80 -24.25 -6.69
N ASP A 14 -1.48 -24.25 -6.48
CA ASP A 14 -0.60 -23.15 -6.80
C ASP A 14 -0.47 -23.05 -8.34
N GLU A 15 -1.34 -22.27 -8.97
CA GLU A 15 -1.07 -21.80 -10.34
C GLU A 15 -0.04 -20.68 -10.31
N VAL A 16 1.18 -21.06 -10.71
CA VAL A 16 2.32 -20.19 -10.99
C VAL A 16 2.02 -19.40 -12.26
N TYR A 17 1.70 -18.12 -12.13
CA TYR A 17 1.74 -17.18 -13.25
C TYR A 17 3.14 -16.61 -13.41
N VAL A 18 3.72 -16.87 -14.58
CA VAL A 18 4.96 -16.28 -15.06
C VAL A 18 4.67 -14.82 -15.43
N ASP A 19 5.35 -13.91 -14.74
CA ASP A 19 5.38 -12.47 -15.01
C ASP A 19 6.28 -12.26 -16.23
N GLU A 20 5.71 -12.39 -17.44
CA GLU A 20 6.39 -12.03 -18.69
C GLU A 20 6.12 -10.56 -19.00
N ASN A 21 7.22 -9.86 -19.27
CA ASN A 21 7.29 -8.44 -19.56
C ASN A 21 6.24 -8.01 -20.61
N ASP A 22 5.48 -6.97 -20.29
CA ASP A 22 4.89 -6.09 -21.30
C ASP A 22 5.11 -4.64 -20.84
N ASP A 23 6.16 -4.04 -21.39
CA ASP A 23 6.44 -2.61 -21.26
C ASP A 23 5.42 -1.85 -22.13
N THR A 24 4.21 -1.69 -21.61
CA THR A 24 3.28 -0.65 -22.07
C THR A 24 3.20 0.43 -21.00
N GLU A 25 3.78 1.60 -21.32
CA GLU A 25 3.71 2.78 -20.47
C GLU A 25 2.25 3.22 -20.28
N THR A 26 1.69 2.92 -19.11
CA THR A 26 0.46 3.57 -18.64
C THR A 26 0.82 4.52 -17.50
N ILE A 27 0.51 5.81 -17.68
CA ILE A 27 0.80 6.85 -16.70
C ILE A 27 -0.29 6.80 -15.63
N ASP A 28 -0.04 6.06 -14.54
CA ASP A 28 -0.78 6.20 -13.29
C ASP A 28 -0.48 7.60 -12.73
N GLY A 29 -1.38 8.57 -12.95
CA GLY A 29 -1.24 9.94 -12.48
C GLY A 29 -0.91 10.01 -10.98
N ALA A 30 0.10 10.82 -10.65
CA ALA A 30 0.49 11.11 -9.27
C ALA A 30 -0.67 11.84 -8.58
N GLY A 31 -1.31 11.19 -7.61
CA GLY A 31 -2.17 11.92 -6.68
C GLY A 31 -1.26 12.61 -5.68
N THR A 32 -1.20 13.93 -5.75
CA THR A 32 -0.51 14.79 -4.78
C THR A 32 -1.07 14.51 -3.38
N GLN A 33 -0.21 14.23 -2.40
CA GLN A 33 -0.65 14.25 -1.00
C GLN A 33 -0.94 15.71 -0.62
N PRO A 34 -2.16 16.04 -0.15
CA PRO A 34 -2.62 17.43 -0.05
C PRO A 34 -1.80 18.34 0.88
N ASP A 35 -0.92 17.78 1.72
CA ASP A 35 -0.17 18.53 2.73
C ASP A 35 1.36 18.56 2.50
N PHE A 36 1.88 18.00 1.39
CA PHE A 36 3.32 17.90 1.12
C PHE A 36 3.76 18.54 -0.19
N ASN A 37 3.25 19.73 -0.51
CA ASN A 37 3.58 20.45 -1.74
C ASN A 37 5.08 20.81 -1.89
N ASP A 38 5.86 20.76 -0.80
CA ASP A 38 7.31 21.00 -0.78
C ASP A 38 8.15 19.71 -0.59
N GLY A 39 7.57 18.55 -0.90
CA GLY A 39 8.19 17.24 -0.68
C GLY A 39 9.12 16.76 -1.79
N THR A 40 9.82 15.64 -1.55
CA THR A 40 10.66 14.98 -2.56
C THR A 40 9.87 13.91 -3.30
N GLU A 41 9.85 13.98 -4.63
CA GLU A 41 9.24 12.95 -5.47
C GLU A 41 10.06 11.66 -5.50
N VAL A 42 9.37 10.52 -5.43
CA VAL A 42 9.95 9.18 -5.46
C VAL A 42 9.09 8.24 -6.30
N ALA A 43 9.66 7.09 -6.68
CA ALA A 43 8.95 6.09 -7.46
C ALA A 43 8.40 6.67 -8.77
N ASP A 44 9.27 7.42 -9.48
CA ASP A 44 8.98 8.03 -10.77
C ASP A 44 7.83 9.06 -10.70
N GLY A 45 7.92 9.97 -9.72
CA GLY A 45 6.92 11.02 -9.48
C GLY A 45 5.60 10.53 -8.87
N LYS A 46 5.43 9.21 -8.66
CA LYS A 46 4.14 8.65 -8.25
C LYS A 46 3.85 8.84 -6.76
N HIS A 47 4.85 9.17 -5.96
CA HIS A 47 4.72 9.43 -4.52
C HIS A 47 5.61 10.59 -4.12
N VAL A 48 5.22 11.33 -3.08
CA VAL A 48 5.93 12.49 -2.57
C VAL A 48 6.13 12.28 -1.07
N VAL A 49 7.37 12.35 -0.60
CA VAL A 49 7.68 12.32 0.84
C VAL A 49 7.86 13.73 1.39
N PRO A 50 7.52 14.01 2.65
CA PRO A 50 7.64 15.35 3.21
C PRO A 50 9.08 15.84 3.36
N LYS A 51 9.21 17.14 3.66
CA LYS A 51 10.43 17.70 4.26
C LYS A 51 10.80 16.94 5.53
N GLY A 52 12.09 16.80 5.81
CA GLY A 52 12.60 15.96 6.90
C GLY A 52 12.69 14.48 6.54
N VAL A 53 12.41 14.10 5.28
CA VAL A 53 12.63 12.74 4.76
C VAL A 53 13.63 12.77 3.61
N ALA A 54 14.76 12.09 3.79
CA ALA A 54 15.74 11.84 2.74
C ALA A 54 15.52 10.46 2.13
N VAL A 55 15.72 10.34 0.82
CA VAL A 55 15.37 9.13 0.08
C VAL A 55 16.56 8.57 -0.69
N GLU A 56 16.65 7.24 -0.72
CA GLU A 56 17.54 6.51 -1.61
C GLU A 56 16.79 5.44 -2.41
N GLU A 57 16.66 5.64 -3.71
CA GLU A 57 15.98 4.68 -4.59
C GLU A 57 16.82 3.42 -4.85
N LEU A 58 16.16 2.26 -4.75
CA LEU A 58 16.79 0.96 -4.90
C LEU A 58 16.45 0.34 -6.26
N LYS A 59 17.36 0.47 -7.22
CA LYS A 59 17.21 -0.16 -8.54
C LYS A 59 17.28 -1.69 -8.45
N ASN A 60 16.51 -2.39 -9.27
CA ASN A 60 16.59 -3.85 -9.34
C ASN A 60 17.91 -4.30 -10.00
N TYR A 61 18.20 -3.78 -11.19
CA TYR A 61 19.45 -4.11 -11.89
C TYR A 61 20.60 -3.24 -11.36
N ARG A 62 21.74 -3.87 -11.06
CA ARG A 62 22.94 -3.24 -10.45
C ARG A 62 22.72 -2.46 -9.15
N GLY A 63 21.52 -2.44 -8.57
CA GLY A 63 21.18 -1.65 -7.36
C GLY A 63 22.18 -1.76 -6.22
N HIS A 64 22.57 -2.97 -5.80
CA HIS A 64 23.59 -3.18 -4.76
C HIS A 64 24.92 -2.43 -5.00
N LYS A 65 25.39 -2.32 -6.26
CA LYS A 65 26.60 -1.57 -6.58
C LYS A 65 26.35 -0.07 -6.54
N GLU A 66 25.15 0.38 -6.90
CA GLU A 66 24.80 1.79 -6.80
C GLU A 66 24.67 2.20 -5.33
N LEU A 67 23.88 1.47 -4.54
CA LEU A 67 23.74 1.61 -3.08
C LEU A 67 25.12 1.70 -2.38
N ARG A 68 26.08 0.85 -2.77
CA ARG A 68 27.43 0.88 -2.19
C ARG A 68 28.28 2.09 -2.60
N ASN A 69 28.19 2.51 -3.85
CA ASN A 69 29.16 3.44 -4.44
C ASN A 69 28.63 4.86 -4.57
N LYS A 70 27.33 5.08 -4.33
CA LYS A 70 26.66 6.36 -4.51
C LYS A 70 25.67 6.55 -3.39
N THR A 71 25.98 7.47 -2.49
CA THR A 71 25.01 7.97 -1.51
C THR A 71 24.33 9.21 -2.08
N PRO A 72 22.99 9.29 -2.11
CA PRO A 72 22.29 10.50 -2.53
C PRO A 72 22.64 11.70 -1.66
N GLU A 73 22.72 12.90 -2.26
CA GLU A 73 23.11 14.13 -1.55
C GLU A 73 22.20 14.41 -0.34
N GLY A 74 20.88 14.28 -0.49
CA GLY A 74 19.93 14.47 0.62
C GLY A 74 20.14 13.50 1.80
N VAL A 75 20.61 12.28 1.54
CA VAL A 75 20.95 11.31 2.60
C VAL A 75 22.23 11.77 3.32
N VAL A 76 23.24 12.25 2.59
CA VAL A 76 24.46 12.82 3.20
C VAL A 76 24.11 14.05 4.04
N GLU A 77 23.33 14.97 3.49
CA GLU A 77 22.92 16.21 4.17
C GLU A 77 22.16 15.94 5.47
N MET A 78 21.30 14.91 5.51
CA MET A 78 20.59 14.52 6.72
C MET A 78 21.47 13.79 7.74
N LEU A 79 22.26 12.80 7.29
CA LEU A 79 22.94 11.88 8.19
C LEU A 79 24.28 12.42 8.71
N GLN A 80 24.98 13.27 7.94
CA GLN A 80 26.29 13.78 8.32
C GLN A 80 26.24 14.69 9.57
N PRO A 81 25.33 15.68 9.69
CA PRO A 81 25.23 16.50 10.91
C PRO A 81 24.86 15.70 12.16
N LYS A 82 24.20 14.55 11.97
CA LYS A 82 23.81 13.63 13.05
C LYS A 82 24.87 12.56 13.37
N TYR A 83 26.04 12.63 12.72
CA TYR A 83 27.13 11.66 12.86
C TYR A 83 26.74 10.20 12.51
N LEU A 84 25.78 10.03 11.60
CA LEU A 84 25.23 8.72 11.22
C LEU A 84 25.89 8.10 9.99
N MET A 85 26.76 8.82 9.27
CA MET A 85 27.40 8.28 8.06
C MET A 85 28.17 6.98 8.32
N GLY A 86 28.83 6.84 9.48
CA GLY A 86 29.52 5.60 9.84
C GLY A 86 28.57 4.42 10.14
N VAL A 87 27.34 4.68 10.58
CA VAL A 87 26.28 3.66 10.75
C VAL A 87 25.74 3.27 9.37
N TYR A 88 25.44 4.28 8.55
CA TYR A 88 25.00 4.10 7.16
C TYR A 88 25.98 3.25 6.35
N ASP A 89 27.28 3.55 6.39
CA ASP A 89 28.30 2.82 5.64
C ASP A 89 28.34 1.34 6.05
N LYS A 90 28.22 1.04 7.36
CA LYS A 90 28.16 -0.34 7.86
C LYS A 90 26.88 -1.04 7.43
N PHE A 91 25.74 -0.35 7.47
CA PHE A 91 24.46 -0.87 7.02
C PHE A 91 24.51 -1.21 5.52
N VAL A 92 24.95 -0.28 4.68
CA VAL A 92 25.09 -0.49 3.22
C VAL A 92 26.07 -1.61 2.91
N GLN A 93 27.22 -1.66 3.59
CA GLN A 93 28.19 -2.74 3.42
C GLN A 93 27.59 -4.09 3.81
N SER A 94 26.80 -4.15 4.89
CA SER A 94 26.10 -5.38 5.31
C SER A 94 25.07 -5.84 4.27
N VAL A 95 24.28 -4.92 3.70
CA VAL A 95 23.35 -5.23 2.60
C VAL A 95 24.10 -5.71 1.35
N TYR A 96 25.25 -5.11 1.04
CA TYR A 96 26.07 -5.47 -0.12
C TYR A 96 26.71 -6.85 0.01
N ASP A 97 27.22 -7.19 1.19
CA ASP A 97 27.88 -8.47 1.46
C ASP A 97 26.88 -9.62 1.59
N GLU A 98 25.66 -9.34 2.05
CA GLU A 98 24.60 -10.33 2.19
C GLU A 98 23.95 -10.65 0.83
N LYS A 99 24.43 -11.75 0.23
CA LYS A 99 23.98 -12.23 -1.08
C LYS A 99 22.51 -12.64 -1.10
N THR A 100 21.92 -12.96 0.05
CA THR A 100 20.52 -13.41 0.12
C THR A 100 19.50 -12.28 -0.01
N THR A 101 19.90 -11.01 0.15
CA THR A 101 19.03 -9.84 -0.04
C THR A 101 18.52 -9.67 -1.47
N ARG A 102 19.05 -10.44 -2.43
CA ARG A 102 18.68 -10.38 -3.84
C ARG A 102 18.46 -11.75 -4.44
N SER A 103 17.59 -11.81 -5.43
CA SER A 103 17.44 -12.97 -6.30
C SER A 103 18.59 -13.03 -7.29
N THR A 104 19.29 -14.16 -7.34
CA THR A 104 20.38 -14.40 -8.32
C THR A 104 19.87 -14.36 -9.76
N PHE A 105 18.65 -14.86 -10.01
CA PHE A 105 18.11 -14.99 -11.36
C PHE A 105 17.49 -13.68 -11.88
N THR A 106 16.72 -12.99 -11.04
CA THR A 106 15.97 -11.79 -11.46
C THR A 106 16.65 -10.49 -11.07
N GLY A 107 17.69 -10.54 -10.22
CA GLY A 107 18.34 -9.36 -9.65
C GLY A 107 17.47 -8.54 -8.69
N LYS A 108 16.20 -8.94 -8.49
CA LYS A 108 15.22 -8.24 -7.65
C LYS A 108 15.61 -8.36 -6.17
N TRP A 109 15.38 -7.30 -5.40
CA TRP A 109 15.52 -7.29 -3.94
C TRP A 109 14.48 -8.19 -3.26
N LYS A 110 14.89 -8.86 -2.20
CA LYS A 110 14.03 -9.62 -1.31
C LYS A 110 13.75 -8.81 -0.05
N ASP A 111 12.49 -8.43 0.11
CA ASP A 111 12.08 -7.44 1.11
C ASP A 111 12.38 -7.93 2.54
N MET A 112 12.16 -9.20 2.87
CA MET A 112 12.33 -9.73 4.23
C MET A 112 13.79 -9.83 4.66
N GLU A 113 14.66 -10.37 3.81
CA GLU A 113 16.10 -10.46 4.07
C GLU A 113 16.73 -9.07 4.18
N PHE A 114 16.28 -8.11 3.36
CA PHE A 114 16.71 -6.73 3.48
C PHE A 114 16.27 -6.11 4.81
N VAL A 115 15.00 -6.25 5.18
CA VAL A 115 14.47 -5.75 6.46
C VAL A 115 15.22 -6.34 7.65
N SER A 116 15.55 -7.63 7.62
CA SER A 116 16.32 -8.27 8.69
C SER A 116 17.68 -7.62 8.92
N ILE A 117 18.34 -7.12 7.87
CA ILE A 117 19.58 -6.36 8.01
C ILE A 117 19.28 -4.97 8.55
N LEU A 118 18.28 -4.28 7.97
CA LEU A 118 17.89 -2.95 8.42
C LEU A 118 17.55 -2.92 9.92
N ASP A 119 16.81 -3.92 10.40
CA ASP A 119 16.41 -4.06 11.81
C ASP A 119 17.60 -4.11 12.76
N ALA A 120 18.75 -4.65 12.33
CA ALA A 120 19.97 -4.68 13.14
C ALA A 120 20.63 -3.30 13.33
N PHE A 121 20.26 -2.29 12.52
CA PHE A 121 20.79 -0.93 12.58
C PHE A 121 19.75 0.11 13.02
N ARG A 122 18.47 -0.27 13.17
CA ARG A 122 17.39 0.68 13.47
C ARG A 122 17.65 1.48 14.75
N ASP A 123 18.13 0.82 15.80
CA ASP A 123 18.39 1.47 17.08
C ASP A 123 19.54 2.50 16.97
N ASP A 124 20.59 2.18 16.21
CA ASP A 124 21.71 3.10 15.97
C ASP A 124 21.25 4.40 15.26
N PHE A 125 20.32 4.28 14.30
CA PHE A 125 19.71 5.44 13.66
C PHE A 125 18.76 6.19 14.61
N ALA A 126 17.94 5.44 15.35
CA ALA A 126 16.93 5.99 16.26
C ALA A 126 17.55 6.79 17.42
N ASP A 127 18.70 6.36 17.93
CA ASP A 127 19.49 7.05 18.97
C ASP A 127 19.93 8.47 18.55
N LYS A 128 19.85 8.78 17.26
CA LYS A 128 20.14 10.10 16.68
C LYS A 128 18.92 10.78 16.07
N GLY A 129 17.72 10.29 16.39
CA GLY A 129 16.46 10.86 15.93
C GLY A 129 16.21 10.62 14.44
N VAL A 130 16.72 9.53 13.87
CA VAL A 130 16.40 9.12 12.50
C VAL A 130 15.73 7.76 12.51
N LYS A 131 14.53 7.67 11.92
CA LYS A 131 13.89 6.40 11.60
C LYS A 131 14.23 6.02 10.17
N VAL A 132 14.46 4.73 9.91
CA VAL A 132 14.69 4.23 8.55
C VAL A 132 13.62 3.22 8.17
N ALA A 133 13.07 3.33 6.97
CA ALA A 133 12.07 2.40 6.45
C ALA A 133 12.46 1.91 5.05
N LEU A 134 12.26 0.61 4.80
CA LEU A 134 12.29 0.08 3.44
C LEU A 134 10.89 0.18 2.85
N CYS A 135 10.73 1.01 1.84
CA CYS A 135 9.47 1.24 1.18
C CYS A 135 9.37 0.50 -0.15
N LYS A 136 8.15 0.07 -0.50
CA LYS A 136 7.86 -0.57 -1.78
C LYS A 136 6.46 -0.25 -2.27
N ARG A 137 6.40 0.18 -3.53
CA ARG A 137 5.15 0.33 -4.28
C ARG A 137 5.14 -0.59 -5.49
N SER A 138 4.06 -1.33 -5.66
CA SER A 138 3.81 -2.16 -6.83
C SER A 138 2.71 -1.54 -7.70
N SER A 139 2.87 -1.65 -9.01
CA SER A 139 1.93 -1.19 -10.03
C SER A 139 1.89 -2.19 -11.19
N GLY A 140 1.07 -1.94 -12.21
CA GLY A 140 1.10 -2.75 -13.44
C GLY A 140 2.46 -2.69 -14.13
N ASN A 141 3.10 -1.52 -14.12
CA ASN A 141 4.39 -1.27 -14.79
C ASN A 141 5.60 -1.70 -13.94
N GLY A 142 5.40 -2.56 -12.93
CA GLY A 142 6.46 -3.06 -12.07
C GLY A 142 6.46 -2.49 -10.64
N SER A 143 7.60 -2.65 -9.97
CA SER A 143 7.76 -2.33 -8.55
C SER A 143 8.91 -1.36 -8.30
N TYR A 144 8.63 -0.31 -7.54
CA TYR A 144 9.58 0.66 -7.03
C TYR A 144 9.94 0.33 -5.59
N ARG A 145 11.21 0.52 -5.22
CA ARG A 145 11.72 0.37 -3.86
C ARG A 145 12.63 1.53 -3.53
N TRP A 146 12.58 1.99 -2.30
CA TRP A 146 13.45 3.05 -1.80
C TRP A 146 13.60 2.93 -0.29
N LEU A 147 14.66 3.53 0.25
CA LEU A 147 14.80 3.78 1.68
C LEU A 147 14.27 5.17 1.99
N GLU A 148 13.55 5.31 3.09
CA GLU A 148 13.22 6.60 3.69
C GLU A 148 14.01 6.75 4.98
N PHE A 149 14.85 7.77 5.05
CA PHE A 149 15.51 8.24 6.27
C PHE A 149 14.70 9.43 6.77
N ILE A 150 14.08 9.28 7.94
CA ILE A 150 13.06 10.19 8.47
C ILE A 150 13.64 10.85 9.72
N ASP A 151 13.91 12.15 9.64
CA ASP A 151 14.19 12.95 10.83
C ASP A 151 12.89 13.05 11.65
N VAL A 152 12.91 12.46 12.85
CA VAL A 152 11.69 12.35 13.67
C VAL A 152 11.22 13.69 14.25
N GLU A 153 12.10 14.69 14.33
CA GLU A 153 11.76 16.04 14.80
C GLU A 153 11.22 16.89 13.64
N GLU A 154 11.85 16.84 12.48
CA GLU A 154 11.43 17.64 11.32
C GLU A 154 10.18 17.07 10.64
N ALA A 155 10.08 15.74 10.49
CA ALA A 155 8.93 15.03 9.95
C ALA A 155 8.05 14.45 11.08
N ALA A 156 7.75 15.27 12.10
CA ALA A 156 7.01 14.84 13.27
C ALA A 156 5.65 14.21 12.92
N GLY A 157 5.41 12.99 13.42
CA GLY A 157 4.17 12.24 13.18
C GLY A 157 4.07 11.59 11.80
N TYR A 158 5.06 11.75 10.92
CA TYR A 158 5.05 11.10 9.61
C TYR A 158 5.19 9.57 9.72
N VAL A 159 4.29 8.86 9.05
CA VAL A 159 4.33 7.40 8.91
C VAL A 159 4.57 7.04 7.43
N PRO A 160 5.63 6.28 7.11
CA PRO A 160 5.91 5.85 5.75
C PRO A 160 4.83 4.88 5.26
N GLN A 161 3.99 5.33 4.33
CA GLN A 161 2.82 4.59 3.85
C GLN A 161 3.18 3.27 3.15
N TYR A 162 4.36 3.21 2.53
CA TYR A 162 4.81 2.07 1.74
C TYR A 162 5.84 1.19 2.45
N ASP A 163 6.07 1.40 3.75
CA ASP A 163 6.98 0.59 4.56
C ASP A 163 6.58 -0.89 4.50
N VAL A 164 7.50 -1.73 4.03
CA VAL A 164 7.23 -3.15 3.84
C VAL A 164 7.09 -3.92 5.15
N SER A 165 7.57 -3.36 6.26
CA SER A 165 7.43 -3.91 7.61
C SER A 165 6.11 -3.53 8.28
N ASN A 166 5.45 -2.46 7.80
CA ASN A 166 4.14 -2.01 8.31
C ASN A 166 3.02 -2.49 7.37
N ARG A 167 2.58 -3.75 7.51
CA ARG A 167 1.53 -4.34 6.66
C ARG A 167 0.50 -5.07 7.50
N SER A 168 -0.78 -4.74 7.31
CA SER A 168 -1.90 -5.39 8.02
C SER A 168 -2.17 -6.83 7.60
N GLY A 169 -1.53 -7.27 6.52
CA GLY A 169 -1.79 -8.56 5.88
C GLY A 169 -3.07 -8.57 5.03
N GLN A 170 -3.88 -7.51 5.04
CA GLN A 170 -5.03 -7.40 4.15
C GLN A 170 -4.57 -7.06 2.73
N VAL A 171 -5.14 -7.76 1.74
CA VAL A 171 -4.76 -7.63 0.32
C VAL A 171 -6.01 -7.62 -0.55
N ILE A 172 -6.10 -6.67 -1.48
CA ILE A 172 -7.03 -6.73 -2.61
C ILE A 172 -6.25 -7.23 -3.83
N LYS A 173 -6.73 -8.33 -4.42
CA LYS A 173 -6.18 -8.89 -5.67
C LYS A 173 -7.00 -8.33 -6.85
N THR A 174 -6.33 -7.63 -7.75
CA THR A 174 -6.90 -7.25 -9.06
C THR A 174 -6.37 -8.21 -10.13
N VAL A 175 -6.61 -7.92 -11.42
CA VAL A 175 -6.08 -8.72 -12.53
C VAL A 175 -4.56 -8.63 -12.55
N TYR A 176 -4.02 -7.41 -12.47
CA TYR A 176 -2.59 -7.16 -12.68
C TYR A 176 -1.82 -6.79 -11.42
N THR A 177 -2.49 -6.61 -10.28
CA THR A 177 -1.79 -6.19 -9.06
C THR A 177 -2.35 -6.78 -7.77
N ARG A 178 -1.54 -6.67 -6.71
CA ARG A 178 -1.91 -7.01 -5.35
C ARG A 178 -1.73 -5.75 -4.50
N LEU A 179 -2.84 -5.09 -4.18
CA LEU A 179 -2.84 -3.91 -3.31
C LEU A 179 -2.70 -4.38 -1.87
N LYS A 180 -1.64 -3.92 -1.21
CA LYS A 180 -1.35 -4.21 0.20
C LYS A 180 -1.60 -2.96 1.03
N PHE A 181 -2.17 -3.13 2.21
CA PHE A 181 -2.53 -2.03 3.10
C PHE A 181 -1.67 -2.06 4.37
N PRO A 182 -1.28 -0.89 4.91
CA PRO A 182 -0.53 -0.82 6.15
C PRO A 182 -1.41 -1.16 7.37
N ASP A 183 -0.78 -1.39 8.53
CA ASP A 183 -1.55 -1.43 9.78
C ASP A 183 -2.25 -0.10 10.02
N GLY A 184 -3.46 -0.17 10.60
CA GLY A 184 -4.35 0.99 10.71
C GLY A 184 -5.21 1.26 9.47
N VAL A 185 -5.05 0.50 8.37
CA VAL A 185 -5.98 0.57 7.22
C VAL A 185 -6.71 -0.75 7.04
N ALA A 186 -8.04 -0.70 7.17
CA ALA A 186 -8.94 -1.81 6.89
C ALA A 186 -9.72 -1.55 5.61
N VAL A 187 -10.03 -2.59 4.83
CA VAL A 187 -10.77 -2.45 3.58
C VAL A 187 -11.99 -3.35 3.46
N GLU A 188 -13.04 -2.83 2.84
CA GLU A 188 -14.28 -3.52 2.49
C GLU A 188 -14.43 -3.60 0.97
N GLU A 189 -14.30 -4.80 0.39
CA GLU A 189 -14.41 -5.00 -1.05
C GLU A 189 -15.86 -4.98 -1.52
N LEU A 190 -16.20 -4.06 -2.42
CA LEU A 190 -17.51 -3.99 -3.08
C LEU A 190 -17.50 -4.89 -4.32
N LYS A 191 -17.72 -6.19 -4.11
CA LYS A 191 -17.69 -7.19 -5.20
C LYS A 191 -18.90 -7.03 -6.13
N GLU A 192 -18.72 -7.29 -7.43
CA GLU A 192 -19.85 -7.29 -8.37
C GLU A 192 -20.77 -8.49 -8.12
N TRP A 193 -20.24 -9.71 -8.24
CA TRP A 193 -21.03 -10.93 -8.09
C TRP A 193 -21.41 -11.21 -6.62
N ASN A 194 -22.71 -11.24 -6.33
CA ASN A 194 -23.29 -11.41 -4.99
C ASN A 194 -22.75 -10.41 -3.94
N GLY A 195 -22.10 -9.31 -4.35
CA GLY A 195 -21.40 -8.45 -3.38
C GLY A 195 -22.34 -7.74 -2.44
N ARG A 196 -23.50 -7.26 -2.91
CA ARG A 196 -24.52 -6.64 -2.04
C ARG A 196 -24.98 -7.58 -0.92
N LYS A 197 -25.24 -8.84 -1.25
CA LYS A 197 -25.61 -9.87 -0.27
C LYS A 197 -24.46 -10.12 0.72
N LYS A 198 -23.24 -10.32 0.20
CA LYS A 198 -22.05 -10.58 1.03
C LYS A 198 -21.71 -9.41 1.96
N LEU A 199 -21.88 -8.18 1.49
CA LEU A 199 -21.61 -6.96 2.25
C LEU A 199 -22.51 -6.88 3.50
N LYS A 200 -23.76 -7.33 3.38
CA LYS A 200 -24.70 -7.38 4.53
C LYS A 200 -24.46 -8.56 5.46
N GLU A 201 -23.96 -9.68 4.94
CA GLU A 201 -23.83 -10.93 5.70
C GLU A 201 -22.49 -11.07 6.42
N ARG A 202 -21.43 -10.38 5.96
CA ARG A 202 -20.08 -10.61 6.48
C ARG A 202 -19.23 -9.35 6.43
N ILE A 203 -18.80 -8.92 7.61
CA ILE A 203 -17.81 -7.86 7.78
C ILE A 203 -16.40 -8.49 7.74
N PRO A 204 -15.44 -7.94 6.97
CA PRO A 204 -14.04 -8.35 7.03
C PRO A 204 -13.45 -8.17 8.43
N ILE A 205 -12.68 -9.13 8.91
CA ILE A 205 -12.15 -9.15 10.29
C ILE A 205 -11.38 -7.88 10.69
N ARG A 206 -10.68 -7.23 9.74
CA ARG A 206 -9.95 -5.99 10.00
C ARG A 206 -10.88 -4.79 10.12
N VAL A 207 -11.96 -4.76 9.32
CA VAL A 207 -13.01 -3.75 9.42
C VAL A 207 -13.73 -3.93 10.74
N GLU A 208 -14.18 -5.14 11.07
CA GLU A 208 -14.87 -5.44 12.33
C GLU A 208 -14.05 -5.00 13.56
N LYS A 209 -12.77 -5.38 13.63
CA LYS A 209 -11.88 -4.93 14.71
C LYS A 209 -11.75 -3.41 14.82
N MET A 210 -11.74 -2.70 13.69
CA MET A 210 -11.68 -1.24 13.68
C MET A 210 -13.00 -0.63 14.16
N LEU A 211 -14.14 -1.18 13.70
CA LEU A 211 -15.46 -0.75 14.15
C LEU A 211 -15.64 -0.95 15.65
N ASP A 212 -15.15 -2.08 16.19
CA ASP A 212 -15.20 -2.38 17.62
C ASP A 212 -14.27 -1.45 18.42
N LYS A 213 -13.04 -1.19 17.94
CA LYS A 213 -12.08 -0.27 18.60
C LYS A 213 -12.68 1.13 18.78
N TYR A 214 -13.43 1.61 17.79
CA TYR A 214 -13.91 2.98 17.71
C TYR A 214 -15.42 3.14 17.93
N ASP A 215 -16.12 2.08 18.33
CA ASP A 215 -17.58 2.06 18.52
C ASP A 215 -18.37 2.59 17.30
N LEU A 216 -18.03 2.11 16.10
CA LEU A 216 -18.58 2.58 14.81
C LEU A 216 -19.57 1.59 14.17
N ARG A 217 -19.97 0.53 14.88
CA ARG A 217 -20.79 -0.55 14.32
C ARG A 217 -22.12 -0.03 13.76
N LYS A 218 -22.79 0.86 14.50
CA LYS A 218 -24.09 1.42 14.12
C LYS A 218 -23.99 2.26 12.85
N GLU A 219 -23.00 3.15 12.78
CA GLU A 219 -22.76 4.02 11.63
C GLU A 219 -22.37 3.20 10.39
N TYR A 220 -21.57 2.14 10.57
CA TYR A 220 -21.24 1.21 9.50
C TYR A 220 -22.47 0.47 8.98
N ASP A 221 -23.31 -0.09 9.84
CA ASP A 221 -24.51 -0.84 9.41
C ASP A 221 -25.46 0.07 8.59
N GLN A 222 -25.67 1.31 9.05
CA GLN A 222 -26.44 2.32 8.31
C GLN A 222 -25.82 2.66 6.96
N MET A 223 -24.49 2.86 6.93
CA MET A 223 -23.75 3.13 5.71
C MET A 223 -23.88 1.98 4.71
N VAL A 224 -23.72 0.73 5.15
CA VAL A 224 -23.84 -0.46 4.32
C VAL A 224 -25.23 -0.57 3.71
N ASP A 225 -26.30 -0.37 4.49
CA ASP A 225 -27.66 -0.41 3.97
C ASP A 225 -27.86 0.66 2.87
N HIS A 226 -27.40 1.90 3.10
CA HIS A 226 -27.47 2.94 2.07
C HIS A 226 -26.61 2.61 0.84
N VAL A 227 -25.42 2.03 1.02
CA VAL A 227 -24.54 1.62 -0.10
C VAL A 227 -25.25 0.58 -0.96
N ILE A 228 -25.89 -0.41 -0.35
CA ILE A 228 -26.62 -1.47 -1.07
C ILE A 228 -27.81 -0.91 -1.85
N GLU A 229 -28.55 0.02 -1.26
CA GLU A 229 -29.77 0.60 -1.84
C GLU A 229 -29.46 1.64 -2.93
N ALA A 230 -28.52 2.54 -2.67
CA ALA A 230 -28.28 3.74 -3.49
C ALA A 230 -26.92 3.74 -4.21
N GLY A 231 -25.95 2.93 -3.80
CA GLY A 231 -24.58 2.92 -4.34
C GLY A 231 -24.42 2.30 -5.74
N VAL A 232 -25.51 1.86 -6.38
CA VAL A 232 -25.49 1.19 -7.70
C VAL A 232 -26.08 2.03 -8.83
N SER A 233 -25.64 1.76 -10.06
CA SER A 233 -26.23 2.34 -11.28
C SER A 233 -27.69 1.91 -11.43
N SER A 234 -28.54 2.80 -11.94
CA SER A 234 -29.98 2.51 -12.15
C SER A 234 -30.19 1.43 -13.21
N VAL A 235 -29.34 1.43 -14.24
CA VAL A 235 -29.46 0.59 -15.45
C VAL A 235 -28.85 -0.80 -15.25
N PHE A 236 -27.57 -0.87 -14.87
CA PHE A 236 -26.82 -2.13 -14.85
C PHE A 236 -26.72 -2.76 -13.46
N LYS A 237 -27.20 -2.06 -12.41
CA LYS A 237 -27.13 -2.49 -11.00
C LYS A 237 -25.71 -2.82 -10.51
N SER A 238 -24.68 -2.35 -11.22
CA SER A 238 -23.27 -2.36 -10.84
C SER A 238 -22.93 -1.19 -9.92
N TRP A 239 -21.84 -1.29 -9.17
CA TRP A 239 -21.40 -0.22 -8.27
C TRP A 239 -21.06 1.07 -9.04
N SER A 240 -21.67 2.19 -8.62
CA SER A 240 -21.47 3.49 -9.25
C SER A 240 -20.54 4.35 -8.40
N ILE A 241 -19.36 4.67 -8.93
CA ILE A 241 -18.38 5.50 -8.22
C ILE A 241 -18.95 6.86 -7.83
N ALA A 242 -19.63 7.55 -8.75
CA ALA A 242 -20.21 8.86 -8.45
C ALA A 242 -21.17 8.80 -7.24
N LYS A 243 -22.05 7.79 -7.21
CA LYS A 243 -22.99 7.62 -6.09
C LYS A 243 -22.31 7.19 -4.81
N LEU A 244 -21.31 6.29 -4.89
CA LEU A 244 -20.54 5.86 -3.73
C LEU A 244 -19.81 7.05 -3.10
N LYS A 245 -19.19 7.93 -3.91
CA LYS A 245 -18.52 9.14 -3.44
C LYS A 245 -19.49 10.06 -2.69
N GLU A 246 -20.61 10.39 -3.31
CA GLU A 246 -21.66 11.22 -2.70
C GLU A 246 -22.15 10.65 -1.37
N LEU A 247 -22.39 9.33 -1.33
CA LEU A 247 -22.88 8.65 -0.14
C LEU A 247 -21.83 8.63 0.97
N ILE A 248 -20.60 8.21 0.67
CA ILE A 248 -19.53 8.09 1.68
C ILE A 248 -19.19 9.46 2.27
N LYS A 249 -19.29 10.54 1.49
CA LYS A 249 -19.13 11.91 1.98
C LYS A 249 -20.12 12.29 3.10
N VAL A 250 -21.32 11.70 3.11
CA VAL A 250 -22.30 11.91 4.20
C VAL A 250 -21.83 11.25 5.51
N TYR A 251 -21.16 10.12 5.42
CA TYR A 251 -20.70 9.34 6.57
C TYR A 251 -19.32 9.76 7.07
N GLN A 252 -18.49 10.37 6.21
CA GLN A 252 -17.14 10.81 6.57
C GLN A 252 -17.08 11.54 7.92
N PRO A 253 -17.88 12.60 8.18
CA PRO A 253 -17.82 13.31 9.46
C PRO A 253 -18.11 12.43 10.69
N MET A 254 -19.02 11.46 10.57
CA MET A 254 -19.41 10.58 11.67
C MET A 254 -18.29 9.61 12.06
N PHE A 255 -17.55 9.12 11.06
CA PHE A 255 -16.38 8.28 11.28
C PHE A 255 -15.20 9.11 11.78
N SER A 256 -14.94 10.27 11.15
CA SER A 256 -13.81 11.14 11.48
C SER A 256 -13.87 11.68 12.90
N GLU A 257 -15.08 11.97 13.43
CA GLU A 257 -15.29 12.37 14.81
C GLU A 257 -14.78 11.32 15.81
N LYS A 258 -14.81 10.04 15.44
CA LYS A 258 -14.28 8.93 16.25
C LYS A 258 -12.84 8.56 15.88
N GLY A 259 -12.16 9.32 15.02
CA GLY A 259 -10.76 9.09 14.65
C GLY A 259 -10.52 8.10 13.51
N VAL A 260 -11.58 7.74 12.76
CA VAL A 260 -11.48 6.91 11.56
C VAL A 260 -11.88 7.71 10.34
N ASP A 261 -11.04 7.80 9.32
CA ASP A 261 -11.45 8.37 8.04
C ASP A 261 -11.88 7.27 7.07
N ILE A 262 -12.86 7.57 6.23
CA ILE A 262 -13.36 6.65 5.21
C ILE A 262 -13.22 7.20 3.80
N PHE A 263 -12.79 6.34 2.87
CA PHE A 263 -12.54 6.69 1.48
C PHE A 263 -13.16 5.68 0.52
N VAL A 264 -13.67 6.16 -0.60
CA VAL A 264 -14.01 5.29 -1.73
C VAL A 264 -12.79 5.18 -2.61
N SER A 265 -12.40 3.95 -2.94
CA SER A 265 -11.27 3.69 -3.80
C SER A 265 -11.66 2.76 -4.95
N ARG A 266 -10.94 2.89 -6.07
CA ARG A 266 -11.29 2.22 -7.33
C ARG A 266 -10.10 1.83 -8.18
N LYS A 267 -10.22 0.73 -8.92
CA LYS A 267 -9.30 0.42 -10.01
C LYS A 267 -10.06 -0.17 -11.19
N ASP A 268 -9.77 0.32 -12.38
CA ASP A 268 -10.34 -0.14 -13.64
C ASP A 268 -9.20 -0.78 -14.44
N GLU A 269 -9.38 -2.02 -14.92
CA GLU A 269 -8.33 -2.76 -15.62
C GLU A 269 -8.91 -3.41 -16.89
N TRP A 270 -8.32 -3.11 -18.05
CA TRP A 270 -8.67 -3.74 -19.32
C TRP A 270 -8.03 -5.13 -19.43
N VAL A 271 -8.84 -6.15 -19.66
CA VAL A 271 -8.38 -7.54 -19.84
C VAL A 271 -8.48 -7.92 -21.30
N SER A 272 -7.34 -8.18 -21.95
CA SER A 272 -7.29 -8.71 -23.31
C SER A 272 -7.51 -10.22 -23.33
N THR A 273 -8.34 -10.73 -24.26
CA THR A 273 -8.64 -12.16 -24.42
C THR A 273 -8.31 -12.69 -25.83
N GLY A 274 -7.38 -12.06 -26.55
CA GLY A 274 -6.94 -12.47 -27.90
C GLY A 274 -7.96 -12.25 -29.03
N GLN A 275 -9.27 -12.31 -28.74
CA GLN A 275 -10.38 -12.04 -29.66
C GLN A 275 -11.13 -10.72 -29.32
N GLY A 276 -10.58 -9.93 -28.41
CA GLY A 276 -11.18 -8.72 -27.87
C GLY A 276 -10.66 -8.46 -26.46
N GLY A 277 -11.42 -7.69 -25.69
CA GLY A 277 -11.15 -7.50 -24.28
C GLY A 277 -12.36 -6.92 -23.56
N TYR A 278 -12.24 -6.80 -22.25
CA TYR A 278 -13.30 -6.25 -21.42
C TYR A 278 -12.73 -5.57 -20.18
N MET A 279 -13.45 -4.57 -19.67
CA MET A 279 -13.05 -3.83 -18.48
C MET A 279 -13.47 -4.59 -17.21
N ARG A 280 -12.53 -4.78 -16.28
CA ARG A 280 -12.77 -5.25 -14.91
C ARG A 280 -12.78 -4.05 -13.97
N TYR A 281 -13.80 -3.99 -13.12
CA TYR A 281 -14.00 -2.91 -12.16
C TYR A 281 -13.78 -3.44 -10.73
N PHE A 282 -12.86 -2.82 -10.00
CA PHE A 282 -12.57 -3.10 -8.60
C PHE A 282 -12.94 -1.88 -7.76
N ARG A 283 -13.73 -2.09 -6.72
CA ARG A 283 -14.33 -1.03 -5.89
C ARG A 283 -14.20 -1.44 -4.43
N TRP A 284 -13.84 -0.52 -3.56
CA TRP A 284 -13.76 -0.79 -2.13
C TRP A 284 -13.90 0.49 -1.31
N VAL A 285 -14.22 0.32 -0.02
CA VAL A 285 -14.14 1.38 0.98
C VAL A 285 -12.93 1.11 1.87
N GLU A 286 -12.11 2.14 2.08
CA GLU A 286 -10.99 2.10 3.03
C GLU A 286 -11.40 2.80 4.31
N PHE A 287 -11.11 2.18 5.44
CA PHE A 287 -11.27 2.73 6.79
C PHE A 287 -9.87 2.93 7.38
N VAL A 288 -9.56 4.14 7.80
CA VAL A 288 -8.21 4.59 8.14
C VAL A 288 -8.20 5.09 9.58
N ASP A 289 -7.56 4.34 10.46
CA ASP A 289 -7.25 4.73 11.83
C ASP A 289 -6.23 5.88 11.80
N ARG A 290 -6.67 7.10 12.16
CA ARG A 290 -5.82 8.30 12.11
C ARG A 290 -4.80 8.38 13.23
N GLU A 291 -4.92 7.57 14.27
CA GLU A 291 -3.89 7.44 15.31
C GLU A 291 -2.68 6.68 14.76
N LEU A 292 -2.91 5.63 13.98
CA LEU A 292 -1.85 4.80 13.39
C LEU A 292 -1.36 5.32 12.04
N GLN A 293 -2.23 6.00 11.29
CA GLN A 293 -2.02 6.43 9.90
C GLN A 293 -2.43 7.90 9.68
N PRO A 294 -1.80 8.85 10.41
CA PRO A 294 -2.20 10.25 10.41
C PRO A 294 -2.10 10.91 9.04
N ASN A 295 -1.07 10.55 8.26
CA ASN A 295 -0.78 11.12 6.94
C ASN A 295 -1.16 10.20 5.76
N TYR A 296 -1.95 9.15 6.01
CA TYR A 296 -2.30 8.20 4.96
C TYR A 296 -3.19 8.83 3.89
N THR A 297 -2.89 8.49 2.64
CA THR A 297 -3.73 8.81 1.48
C THR A 297 -4.05 7.54 0.68
N PRO A 298 -5.31 7.32 0.28
CA PRO A 298 -5.67 6.10 -0.43
C PRO A 298 -4.87 5.93 -1.70
N GLN A 299 -4.37 4.72 -1.94
CA GLN A 299 -3.53 4.42 -3.11
C GLN A 299 -4.28 4.62 -4.44
N ARG A 300 -5.61 4.56 -4.39
CA ARG A 300 -6.53 4.57 -5.53
C ARG A 300 -7.81 5.34 -5.22
N ASP A 301 -7.65 6.47 -4.53
CA ASP A 301 -8.73 7.36 -4.13
C ASP A 301 -9.62 7.75 -5.33
N ALA A 302 -10.92 7.55 -5.22
CA ALA A 302 -11.88 7.90 -6.26
C ALA A 302 -12.18 9.41 -6.31
N GLU A 303 -11.79 10.19 -5.29
CA GLU A 303 -11.91 11.66 -5.32
C GLU A 303 -10.78 12.30 -6.12
N THR A 304 -9.53 11.98 -5.79
CA THR A 304 -8.36 12.71 -6.28
C THR A 304 -7.57 11.99 -7.38
N LYS A 305 -7.79 10.69 -7.58
CA LYS A 305 -7.02 9.90 -8.57
C LYS A 305 -7.94 9.45 -9.70
N ASP A 306 -7.82 10.12 -10.84
CA ASP A 306 -8.48 9.69 -12.07
C ASP A 306 -7.77 8.46 -12.65
N CYS A 307 -8.43 7.31 -12.59
CA CYS A 307 -7.95 6.07 -13.23
C CYS A 307 -8.32 5.99 -14.73
N THR A 308 -8.63 7.12 -15.37
CA THR A 308 -9.15 7.18 -16.75
C THR A 308 -8.08 7.16 -17.83
N VAL A 309 -6.81 6.97 -17.49
CA VAL A 309 -5.74 6.86 -18.48
C VAL A 309 -5.72 5.42 -19.01
N MET A 310 -6.48 5.23 -20.10
CA MET A 310 -6.47 4.05 -20.98
C MET A 310 -5.12 3.88 -21.67
#